data_AF-A0A453RCC8-F1
#
_entry.id   AF-A0A453RCC8-F1
#
_cell.length_a   1.000
_cell.length_b   1.000
_cell.length_c   1.000
_cell.angle_alpha   90.00
_cell.angle_beta   90.00
_cell.angle_gamma   90.00
#
_symmetry.space_group_name_H-M   'P 1'
#
loop_
_entity.id
_entity.type
_entity.pdbx_description
1 polymer ?
#
loop_
_entity_poly.entity_id
_entity_poly.type
_entity_poly.pdbx_seq_one_letter_code
_entity_poly.pdbx_strand_id
1 'polypeptide(L)'
;PEETALVLRALDIDRSMQIYIAAGEIYGGKRRMAALTSAYPNVVRKETLLEPSDLMFFQNHSSQMAALDYMVSLESDIFVPTYDGNMAKVVEGHRRYALHLVIHC
;
A
#
# COMPACT_ATOMS: atom_id res chain seq x y z
N PRO A 1 3.99 9.77 -4.55
CA PRO A 1 4.96 8.73 -4.12
C PRO A 1 6.31 9.29 -3.66
N GLU A 2 6.77 10.39 -4.25
CA GLU A 2 7.99 11.07 -3.82
C GLU A 2 7.86 11.65 -2.40
N GLU A 3 6.73 12.27 -2.11
CA GLU A 3 6.35 12.81 -0.81
C GLU A 3 6.36 11.70 0.26
N THR A 4 5.74 10.56 -0.05
CA THR A 4 5.76 9.37 0.80
C THR A 4 7.19 8.90 1.07
N ALA A 5 8.06 8.85 0.06
CA ALA A 5 9.44 8.44 0.24
C ALA A 5 10.22 9.41 1.14
N LEU A 6 9.93 10.71 1.07
CA LEU A 6 10.52 11.72 1.95
C LEU A 6 10.06 11.55 3.39
N VAL A 7 8.77 11.35 3.62
CA VAL A 7 8.20 11.14 4.96
C VAL A 7 8.77 9.88 5.61
N LEU A 8 8.80 8.76 4.89
CA LEU A 8 9.35 7.50 5.42
C LEU A 8 10.83 7.65 5.81
N ARG A 9 11.64 8.34 5.01
CA ARG A 9 13.04 8.64 5.35
C ARG A 9 13.16 9.56 6.55
N ALA A 10 12.31 10.58 6.65
CA ALA A 10 12.33 11.51 7.77
C ALA A 10 11.96 10.85 9.11
N LEU A 11 11.17 9.78 9.05
CA LEU A 11 10.78 8.97 10.20
C LEU A 11 11.75 7.80 10.48
N ASP A 12 12.88 7.74 9.77
CA ASP A 12 13.92 6.71 9.91
C ASP A 12 13.37 5.27 9.71
N ILE A 13 12.38 5.12 8.82
CA ILE A 13 11.86 3.80 8.46
C ILE A 13 12.92 3.03 7.70
N ASP A 14 13.20 1.81 8.17
CA ASP A 14 14.23 0.93 7.64
C ASP A 14 14.04 0.70 6.14
N ARG A 15 15.12 0.93 5.38
CA ARG A 15 15.15 0.80 3.92
C ARG A 15 14.85 -0.63 3.42
N SER A 16 15.14 -1.64 4.24
CA SER A 16 14.85 -3.05 3.96
C SER A 16 13.38 -3.41 4.15
N MET A 17 12.58 -2.52 4.76
CA MET A 17 11.16 -2.78 4.98
C MET A 17 10.44 -3.02 3.65
N GLN A 18 9.58 -4.05 3.66
CA GLN A 18 8.77 -4.37 2.50
C GLN A 18 7.61 -3.37 2.38
N ILE A 19 7.49 -2.73 1.22
CA ILE A 19 6.41 -1.77 0.95
C ILE A 19 5.39 -2.43 0.02
N TYR A 20 4.18 -2.64 0.54
CA TYR A 20 3.04 -3.06 -0.26
C TYR A 20 2.29 -1.84 -0.84
N ILE A 21 2.01 -1.87 -2.13
CA ILE A 21 1.28 -0.80 -2.83
C ILE A 21 -0.18 -1.21 -3.06
N ALA A 22 -1.04 -0.77 -2.14
CA ALA A 22 -2.50 -0.91 -2.20
C ALA A 22 -3.13 0.13 -3.15
N ALA A 23 -2.88 -0.01 -4.46
CA ALA A 23 -3.42 0.89 -5.47
C ALA A 23 -3.64 0.18 -6.81
N GLY A 24 -4.51 0.73 -7.64
CA GLY A 24 -4.57 0.39 -9.06
C GLY A 24 -3.38 0.96 -9.84
N GLU A 25 -3.55 1.16 -11.14
CA GLU A 25 -2.49 1.75 -11.97
C GLU A 25 -2.08 3.14 -11.45
N ILE A 26 -0.78 3.30 -11.21
CA ILE A 26 -0.22 4.55 -10.71
C ILE A 26 -0.02 5.50 -11.88
N TYR A 27 -0.62 6.69 -11.80
CA TYR A 27 -0.41 7.73 -12.80
C TYR A 27 1.08 8.02 -12.98
N GLY A 28 1.55 8.05 -14.23
CA GLY A 28 2.96 8.22 -14.56
C GLY A 28 3.86 7.01 -14.24
N GLY A 29 3.28 5.90 -13.77
CA GLY A 29 3.90 4.59 -13.64
C GLY A 29 5.29 4.61 -12.99
N LYS A 30 6.24 3.94 -13.64
CA LYS A 30 7.63 3.80 -13.16
C LYS A 30 8.32 5.14 -12.89
N ARG A 31 8.03 6.18 -13.69
CA ARG A 31 8.65 7.51 -13.52
C ARG A 31 8.26 8.12 -12.17
N ARG A 32 6.98 8.06 -11.80
CA ARG A 32 6.49 8.58 -10.51
C ARG A 32 6.87 7.70 -9.33
N MET A 33 7.08 6.40 -9.56
CA MET A 33 7.54 5.45 -8.54
C MET A 33 9.03 5.48 -8.27
N ALA A 34 9.85 6.03 -9.18
CA ALA A 34 11.30 5.99 -9.12
C ALA A 34 11.89 6.50 -7.80
N ALA A 35 11.35 7.61 -7.27
CA ALA A 35 11.82 8.16 -5.99
C ALA A 35 11.57 7.21 -4.81
N LEU A 36 10.41 6.54 -4.79
CA LEU A 36 10.06 5.57 -3.76
C LEU A 36 10.87 4.28 -3.89
N THR A 37 10.93 3.69 -5.08
CA THR A 37 11.68 2.44 -5.31
C THR A 37 13.19 2.60 -5.16
N SER A 38 13.73 3.81 -5.43
CA SER A 38 15.13 4.13 -5.15
C SER A 38 15.40 4.27 -3.65
N ALA A 39 14.44 4.72 -2.86
CA ALA A 39 14.56 4.86 -1.41
C ALA A 39 14.34 3.52 -0.69
N TYR A 40 13.34 2.75 -1.13
CA TYR A 40 12.88 1.49 -0.57
C TYR A 40 12.77 0.46 -1.71
N PRO A 41 13.76 -0.44 -1.90
CA PRO A 41 13.80 -1.33 -3.05
C PRO A 41 12.78 -2.48 -2.99
N ASN A 42 12.32 -2.85 -1.79
CA ASN A 42 11.45 -4.02 -1.57
C ASN A 42 9.97 -3.68 -1.76
N VAL A 43 9.61 -3.19 -2.95
CA VAL A 43 8.22 -2.82 -3.28
C VAL A 43 7.49 -3.99 -3.91
N VAL A 44 6.32 -4.33 -3.37
CA VAL A 44 5.46 -5.43 -3.81
C VAL A 44 4.02 -4.95 -4.02
N ARG A 45 3.26 -5.73 -4.79
CA ARG A 45 1.82 -5.56 -5.04
C ARG A 45 1.13 -6.92 -4.98
N LYS A 46 -0.20 -6.98 -5.00
CA LYS A 46 -0.90 -8.27 -5.07
C LYS A 46 -0.46 -9.13 -6.26
N GLU A 47 -0.16 -8.52 -7.40
CA GLU A 47 0.32 -9.20 -8.61
C GLU A 47 1.73 -9.79 -8.45
N THR A 48 2.50 -9.36 -7.45
CA THR A 48 3.81 -9.96 -7.13
C THR A 48 3.74 -10.97 -5.99
N LEU A 49 2.68 -10.93 -5.18
CA LEU A 49 2.51 -11.82 -4.01
C LEU A 49 1.67 -13.06 -4.33
N LEU A 50 0.76 -12.97 -5.30
CA LEU A 50 -0.18 -14.02 -5.67
C LEU A 50 0.07 -14.49 -7.09
N GLU A 51 -0.14 -15.78 -7.33
CA GLU A 51 -0.08 -16.33 -8.67
C GLU A 51 -1.22 -15.76 -9.53
N PRO A 52 -1.03 -15.59 -10.85
CA PRO A 52 -2.09 -15.13 -11.73
C PRO A 52 -3.36 -15.99 -11.66
N SER A 53 -3.22 -17.30 -11.39
CA SER A 53 -4.35 -18.22 -11.17
C SER A 53 -5.17 -17.86 -9.93
N ASP A 54 -4.54 -17.38 -8.87
CA ASP A 54 -5.23 -16.99 -7.63
C ASP A 54 -5.98 -15.67 -7.83
N LEU A 55 -5.39 -14.76 -8.62
CA LEU A 55 -6.03 -13.49 -8.97
C LEU A 55 -7.19 -13.66 -9.95
N MET A 56 -7.22 -14.74 -10.75
CA MET A 56 -8.33 -15.03 -11.67
C MET A 56 -9.67 -15.16 -10.95
N PHE A 57 -9.70 -15.70 -9.72
CA PHE A 57 -10.94 -15.83 -8.95
C PHE A 57 -11.61 -14.49 -8.64
N PHE A 58 -10.84 -13.41 -8.61
CA PHE A 58 -11.32 -12.06 -8.31
C PHE A 58 -11.48 -11.19 -9.56
N GLN A 59 -11.19 -11.71 -10.76
CA GLN A 59 -11.39 -10.98 -12.00
C GLN A 59 -12.86 -10.60 -12.16
N ASN A 60 -13.12 -9.37 -12.60
CA ASN A 60 -14.46 -8.76 -12.68
C ASN A 60 -15.20 -8.57 -11.34
N HIS A 61 -14.58 -8.93 -10.21
CA HIS A 61 -15.08 -8.69 -8.86
C HIS A 61 -14.26 -7.60 -8.17
N SER A 62 -14.36 -6.37 -8.65
CA SER A 62 -13.52 -5.24 -8.21
C SER A 62 -13.51 -5.03 -6.70
N SER A 63 -14.66 -5.15 -6.03
CA SER A 63 -14.75 -5.04 -4.56
C SER A 63 -14.00 -6.16 -3.83
N GLN A 64 -14.01 -7.38 -4.36
CA GLN A 64 -13.25 -8.50 -3.77
C GLN A 64 -11.75 -8.34 -4.04
N MET A 65 -11.38 -7.87 -5.24
CA MET A 65 -9.99 -7.53 -5.56
C MET A 65 -9.44 -6.41 -4.65
N ALA A 66 -10.28 -5.44 -4.28
CA ALA A 66 -9.94 -4.39 -3.31
C ALA A 66 -9.88 -4.91 -1.87
N ALA A 67 -10.61 -5.99 -1.55
CA ALA A 67 -10.54 -6.63 -0.24
C ALA A 67 -9.16 -7.25 0.03
N LEU A 68 -8.43 -7.68 -1.02
CA LEU A 68 -7.03 -8.12 -0.88
C LEU A 68 -6.14 -6.97 -0.42
N ASP A 69 -6.25 -5.81 -1.07
CA ASP A 69 -5.53 -4.60 -0.67
C ASP A 69 -5.89 -4.21 0.78
N TYR A 70 -7.15 -4.42 1.18
CA TYR A 70 -7.65 -4.14 2.52
C TYR A 70 -7.02 -5.01 3.58
N MET A 71 -7.00 -6.33 3.38
CA MET A 71 -6.41 -7.25 4.35
C MET A 71 -4.93 -6.96 4.57
N VAL A 72 -4.16 -6.74 3.50
CA VAL A 72 -2.74 -6.42 3.62
C VAL A 72 -2.52 -5.07 4.31
N SER A 73 -3.34 -4.06 3.99
CA SER A 73 -3.27 -2.74 4.64
C SER A 73 -3.68 -2.78 6.11
N LEU A 74 -4.57 -3.69 6.48
CA LEU A 74 -5.04 -3.87 7.84
C LEU A 74 -3.98 -4.55 8.71
N GLU A 75 -3.33 -5.59 8.18
CA GLU A 75 -2.35 -6.42 8.91
C GLU A 75 -0.91 -5.86 8.85
N SER A 76 -0.64 -4.79 8.09
CA SER A 76 0.70 -4.20 8.01
C SER A 76 1.11 -3.53 9.32
N ASP A 77 2.41 -3.46 9.61
CA ASP A 77 2.91 -2.73 10.79
C ASP A 77 2.61 -1.23 10.69
N ILE A 78 2.75 -0.67 9.48
CA ILE A 78 2.57 0.74 9.17
C ILE A 78 1.59 0.88 8.01
N PHE A 79 0.63 1.80 8.14
CA PHE A 79 -0.29 2.17 7.07
C PHE A 79 -0.12 3.65 6.71
N VAL A 80 0.07 3.94 5.42
CA VAL A 80 0.29 5.29 4.88
C VAL A 80 -0.71 5.57 3.75
N PRO A 81 -1.86 6.21 4.05
CA PRO A 81 -2.77 6.65 3.01
C PRO A 81 -2.22 7.91 2.31
N THR A 82 -2.35 7.97 0.98
CA THR A 82 -1.96 9.16 0.18
C THR A 82 -3.14 9.94 -0.37
N TYR A 83 -4.37 9.48 -0.09
CA TYR A 83 -5.62 10.10 -0.52
C TYR A 83 -6.74 9.69 0.44
N ASP A 84 -7.59 10.64 0.84
CA ASP A 84 -8.70 10.46 1.78
C ASP A 84 -9.93 9.76 1.13
N GLY A 85 -9.69 8.61 0.51
CA GLY A 85 -10.72 7.77 -0.11
C GLY A 85 -11.46 6.88 0.90
N ASN A 86 -12.61 6.32 0.49
CA ASN A 86 -13.40 5.41 1.33
C ASN A 86 -12.56 4.25 1.89
N MET A 87 -11.68 3.68 1.05
CA MET A 87 -10.77 2.62 1.45
C MET A 87 -9.83 3.05 2.59
N ALA A 88 -9.22 4.22 2.49
CA ALA A 88 -8.36 4.77 3.54
C ALA A 88 -9.15 4.94 4.84
N LYS A 89 -10.34 5.53 4.78
CA LYS A 89 -11.21 5.74 5.96
C LYS A 89 -11.55 4.44 6.69
N VAL A 90 -11.89 3.38 5.95
CA VAL A 90 -12.25 2.09 6.55
C VAL A 90 -11.02 1.44 7.19
N VAL A 91 -9.87 1.42 6.50
CA VAL A 91 -8.62 0.87 7.07
C VAL A 91 -8.20 1.66 8.31
N GLU A 92 -8.19 2.99 8.24
CA GLU A 92 -7.84 3.84 9.38
C GLU A 92 -8.76 3.63 10.57
N GLY A 93 -10.08 3.58 10.34
CA GLY A 93 -11.06 3.34 11.39
C GLY A 93 -10.80 2.00 12.09
N HIS A 94 -10.57 0.94 11.32
CA HIS A 94 -10.32 -0.38 11.87
C HIS A 94 -8.98 -0.45 12.61
N ARG A 95 -7.90 0.07 12.02
CA ARG A 95 -6.57 0.12 12.65
C ARG A 95 -6.60 0.91 13.95
N ARG A 96 -7.25 2.08 14.00
CA ARG A 96 -7.39 2.88 15.22
C ARG A 96 -8.17 2.15 16.30
N TYR A 97 -9.25 1.46 15.94
CA TYR A 97 -10.00 0.63 16.89
C TYR A 97 -9.13 -0.47 17.50
N ALA A 98 -8.28 -1.10 16.69
CA ALA A 98 -7.36 -2.14 17.12
C ALA A 98 -5.99 -1.62 17.63
N LEU A 99 -5.83 -0.31 17.85
CA LEU A 99 -4.59 0.34 18.31
C LEU A 99 -3.35 0.12 17.41
N HIS A 100 -3.55 0.03 16.10
CA HIS A 100 -2.49 -0.08 15.08
C HIS A 100 -2.04 1.30 14.55
N LEU A 101 -0.78 1.40 14.13
CA LEU A 101 -0.16 2.65 13.67
C LEU A 101 -0.66 3.09 12.28
N VAL A 102 -0.94 4.38 12.13
CA VAL A 102 -1.29 5.06 10.87
C VAL A 102 -0.44 6.33 10.74
N ILE A 103 0.23 6.50 9.61
CA ILE A 103 1.04 7.69 9.29
C ILE A 103 0.37 8.44 8.14
N HIS A 104 0.04 9.71 8.35
CA HIS A 104 -0.54 10.56 7.30
C HIS A 104 0.57 11.27 6.51
N CYS A 105 0.50 11.22 5.18
CA CYS A 105 1.39 11.92 4.25
C CYS A 105 0.68 13.11 3.59
#